data_AF-A0A1G1GUX3-F1
#
_entry.id   AF-A0A1G1GUX3-F1
#
_cell.length_a   1.000
_cell.length_b   1.000
_cell.length_c   1.000
_cell.angle_alpha   90.00
_cell.angle_beta   90.00
_cell.angle_gamma   90.00
#
_symmetry.space_group_name_H-M   'P 1'
#
loop_
_entity.id
_entity.type
_entity.pdbx_description
1 polymer ?
#
loop_
_entity_poly.entity_id
_entity_poly.type
_entity_poly.pdbx_seq_one_letter_code
_entity_poly.pdbx_strand_id
1 'polypeptide(L)'
;MATSKKEILNDPEFKKLVSQKNAISWVLTILELVLYFGFISLIAFNKSFLAQKWGDGSATTIGIPIAVGTIALSWVFTGIYIWWANTRYDQMVKNLRERTGG
;
A
#
# COMPACT_ATOMS: atom_id res chain seq x y z
N MET A 1 20.04 30.98 6.84
CA MET A 1 18.76 31.70 6.68
C MET A 1 17.66 30.67 6.89
N ALA A 2 16.89 30.74 7.98
CA ALA A 2 15.78 29.82 8.19
C ALA A 2 14.65 30.17 7.20
N THR A 3 14.40 29.27 6.25
CA THR A 3 13.36 29.43 5.22
C THR A 3 11.98 29.38 5.88
N SER A 4 11.09 30.31 5.54
CA SER A 4 9.73 30.36 6.11
C SER A 4 8.92 29.13 5.69
N LYS A 5 8.03 28.60 6.54
CA LYS A 5 7.12 27.48 6.17
C LYS A 5 6.39 27.73 4.85
N LYS A 6 6.01 28.99 4.58
CA LYS A 6 5.33 29.39 3.34
C LYS A 6 6.20 29.24 2.10
N GLU A 7 7.51 29.41 2.23
CA GLU A 7 8.47 29.24 1.12
C GLU A 7 8.68 27.75 0.84
N ILE A 8 8.80 26.90 1.87
CA ILE A 8 8.92 25.43 1.72
C ILE A 8 7.66 24.84 1.06
N LEU A 9 6.45 25.26 1.49
CA LEU A 9 5.20 24.78 0.89
C LEU A 9 5.03 25.21 -0.58
N ASN A 10 5.66 26.30 -0.97
CA ASN A 10 5.65 26.78 -2.35
C ASN A 10 6.78 26.23 -3.21
N ASP A 11 7.76 25.55 -2.60
CA ASP A 11 8.88 24.96 -3.30
C ASP A 11 8.40 23.86 -4.29
N PRO A 12 8.82 23.92 -5.58
CA PRO A 12 8.40 22.97 -6.58
C PRO A 12 8.90 21.53 -6.32
N GLU A 13 10.06 21.34 -5.68
CA GLU A 13 10.54 20.02 -5.27
C GLU A 13 9.70 19.44 -4.14
N PHE A 14 9.31 20.26 -3.15
CA PHE A 14 8.41 19.83 -2.09
C PHE A 14 7.04 19.38 -2.66
N LYS A 15 6.46 20.17 -3.57
CA LYS A 15 5.21 19.80 -4.26
C LYS A 15 5.37 18.51 -5.05
N LYS A 16 6.49 18.33 -5.75
CA LYS A 16 6.80 17.09 -6.48
C LYS A 16 6.90 15.89 -5.54
N LEU A 17 7.59 16.03 -4.41
CA LEU A 17 7.70 14.99 -3.38
C LEU A 17 6.32 14.55 -2.87
N VAL A 18 5.48 15.52 -2.49
CA VAL A 18 4.11 15.24 -2.00
C VAL A 18 3.28 14.55 -3.10
N SER A 19 3.37 15.01 -4.35
CA SER A 19 2.64 14.40 -5.46
C SER A 19 3.03 12.94 -5.71
N GLN A 20 4.32 12.61 -5.62
CA GLN A 20 4.81 11.24 -5.84
C GLN A 20 4.40 10.32 -4.70
N LYS A 21 4.49 10.80 -3.46
CA LYS A 21 4.00 10.07 -2.28
C LYS A 21 2.51 9.80 -2.41
N ASN A 22 1.73 10.82 -2.73
CA ASN A 22 0.28 10.67 -2.87
C ASN A 22 -0.07 9.69 -3.98
N ALA A 23 0.59 9.77 -5.15
CA ALA A 23 0.33 8.85 -6.25
C ALA A 23 0.54 7.40 -5.84
N ILE A 24 1.66 7.07 -5.18
CA ILE A 24 1.91 5.67 -4.79
C ILE A 24 0.98 5.22 -3.66
N SER A 25 0.70 6.08 -2.69
CA SER A 25 -0.25 5.78 -1.62
C SER A 25 -1.64 5.52 -2.19
N TRP A 26 -2.09 6.30 -3.17
CA TRP A 26 -3.39 6.09 -3.83
C TRP A 26 -3.43 4.78 -4.61
N VAL A 27 -2.39 4.46 -5.38
CA VAL A 27 -2.32 3.20 -6.13
C VAL A 27 -2.41 2.00 -5.18
N LEU A 28 -1.59 1.98 -4.12
CA LEU A 28 -1.62 0.88 -3.14
C LEU A 28 -2.93 0.82 -2.37
N THR A 29 -3.52 1.98 -2.03
CA THR A 29 -4.84 2.04 -1.40
C THR A 29 -5.91 1.42 -2.29
N ILE A 30 -5.94 1.77 -3.58
CA ILE A 30 -6.90 1.21 -4.53
C ILE A 30 -6.70 -0.29 -4.68
N LEU A 31 -5.45 -0.75 -4.77
CA LEU A 31 -5.13 -2.18 -4.84
C LEU A 31 -5.61 -2.93 -3.60
N GLU A 32 -5.36 -2.39 -2.41
CA GLU A 32 -5.84 -2.97 -1.14
C GLU A 32 -7.37 -2.98 -1.07
N LEU A 33 -8.04 -1.92 -1.52
CA LEU A 33 -9.50 -1.87 -1.57
C LEU A 33 -10.08 -2.92 -2.52
N VAL A 34 -9.49 -3.09 -3.70
CA VAL A 34 -9.91 -4.14 -4.65
C VAL A 34 -9.72 -5.52 -4.04
N LEU A 35 -8.58 -5.76 -3.38
CA LEU A 35 -8.29 -7.02 -2.70
C LEU A 35 -9.31 -7.29 -1.57
N TYR A 36 -9.58 -6.29 -0.73
CA TYR A 36 -10.51 -6.35 0.38
C TYR A 36 -11.96 -6.59 -0.07
N PHE A 37 -12.47 -5.74 -0.96
CA PHE A 37 -13.84 -5.87 -1.47
C PHE A 37 -14.01 -7.10 -2.35
N GLY A 38 -12.97 -7.52 -3.07
CA GLY A 38 -12.97 -8.78 -3.83
C GLY A 38 -13.15 -9.99 -2.92
N PHE A 39 -12.38 -10.06 -1.83
CA PHE A 39 -12.51 -11.13 -0.84
C PHE A 39 -13.87 -11.11 -0.12
N ILE A 40 -14.35 -9.93 0.29
CA ILE A 40 -15.68 -9.80 0.91
C ILE A 40 -16.79 -10.21 -0.07
N SER A 41 -16.69 -9.84 -1.34
CA SER A 41 -17.68 -10.21 -2.36
C SER A 41 -17.74 -11.73 -2.52
N LEU A 42 -16.60 -12.43 -2.50
CA LEU A 42 -16.58 -13.89 -2.50
C LEU A 42 -17.29 -14.49 -1.28
N ILE A 43 -17.07 -13.92 -0.09
CA ILE A 43 -17.74 -14.37 1.13
C ILE A 43 -19.26 -14.13 1.05
N ALA A 44 -19.67 -12.97 0.54
CA ALA A 44 -21.08 -12.56 0.50
C ALA A 44 -21.88 -13.33 -0.55
N PHE A 45 -21.33 -13.50 -1.76
CA PHE A 45 -22.08 -14.03 -2.91
C PHE A 45 -21.70 -15.46 -3.29
N ASN A 46 -20.50 -15.92 -2.95
CA ASN A 46 -19.99 -17.23 -3.40
C ASN A 46 -19.40 -18.07 -2.25
N LYS A 47 -20.12 -18.10 -1.12
CA LYS A 47 -19.75 -18.89 0.06
C LYS A 47 -19.57 -20.38 -0.25
N SER A 48 -20.39 -20.92 -1.17
CA SER A 48 -20.32 -22.34 -1.56
C SER A 48 -18.98 -22.70 -2.21
N PHE A 49 -18.40 -21.82 -3.03
CA PHE A 49 -17.06 -21.99 -3.58
C PHE A 49 -16.00 -22.01 -2.47
N LEU A 50 -16.05 -21.06 -1.54
CA LEU A 50 -15.10 -21.02 -0.42
C LEU A 50 -15.23 -22.23 0.53
N ALA A 51 -16.40 -22.86 0.58
CA ALA A 51 -16.67 -24.05 1.38
C ALA A 51 -16.23 -25.36 0.72
N GLN A 52 -15.84 -25.34 -0.57
CA GLN A 52 -15.30 -26.52 -1.24
C GLN A 52 -14.04 -26.99 -0.51
N LYS A 53 -13.91 -28.31 -0.36
CA LYS A 53 -12.71 -28.91 0.24
C LYS A 53 -11.55 -28.81 -0.73
N TRP A 54 -10.36 -28.57 -0.19
CA TRP A 54 -9.12 -28.46 -0.97
C TRP A 54 -8.75 -29.77 -1.68
N GLY A 55 -9.16 -30.91 -1.12
CA GLY A 55 -8.96 -32.24 -1.70
C GLY A 55 -9.77 -33.30 -0.97
N ASP A 56 -9.89 -34.49 -1.56
CA ASP A 56 -10.64 -35.60 -0.98
C ASP A 56 -10.08 -35.98 0.40
N GLY A 57 -10.95 -36.03 1.40
CA GLY A 57 -10.58 -36.31 2.80
C GLY A 57 -9.98 -35.12 3.57
N SER A 58 -9.74 -33.97 2.95
CA SER A 58 -9.21 -32.79 3.65
C SER A 58 -10.27 -32.10 4.53
N ALA A 59 -9.86 -31.68 5.72
CA ALA A 59 -10.67 -30.81 6.59
C ALA A 59 -10.58 -29.32 6.18
N THR A 60 -9.61 -28.97 5.32
CA THR A 60 -9.35 -27.59 4.90
C THR A 60 -10.20 -27.22 3.69
N THR A 61 -10.88 -26.08 3.77
CA THR A 61 -11.64 -25.51 2.64
C THR A 61 -10.78 -24.58 1.79
N ILE A 62 -11.15 -24.40 0.52
CA ILE A 62 -10.49 -23.49 -0.42
C ILE A 62 -10.46 -22.05 0.10
N GLY A 63 -11.45 -21.65 0.91
CA GLY A 63 -11.48 -20.34 1.53
C GLY A 63 -10.30 -20.04 2.45
N ILE A 64 -9.70 -21.04 3.11
CA ILE A 64 -8.57 -20.83 4.03
C ILE A 64 -7.32 -20.36 3.25
N PRO A 65 -6.82 -21.09 2.24
CA PRO A 65 -5.69 -20.62 1.43
C PRO A 65 -5.95 -19.27 0.75
N ILE A 66 -7.17 -19.01 0.28
CA ILE A 66 -7.53 -17.71 -0.32
C ILE A 66 -7.41 -16.58 0.72
N ALA A 67 -7.93 -16.80 1.94
CA ALA A 67 -7.83 -15.82 3.02
C ALA A 67 -6.37 -15.55 3.40
N VAL A 68 -5.56 -16.61 3.55
CA VAL A 68 -4.13 -16.49 3.84
C VAL A 68 -3.40 -15.75 2.73
N GLY A 69 -3.69 -16.07 1.47
CA GLY A 69 -3.14 -15.37 0.31
C GLY A 69 -3.50 -13.88 0.28
N THR A 70 -4.74 -13.55 0.66
CA THR A 70 -5.21 -12.16 0.77
C THR A 70 -4.41 -11.39 1.83
N ILE A 71 -4.21 -11.96 3.01
CA ILE A 71 -3.40 -11.35 4.08
C ILE A 71 -1.94 -11.18 3.62
N ALA A 72 -1.37 -12.21 3.01
CA ALA A 72 0.00 -12.17 2.51
C ALA A 72 0.19 -11.07 1.45
N LEU A 73 -0.77 -10.89 0.54
CA LEU A 73 -0.74 -9.83 -0.46
C LEU A 73 -0.81 -8.43 0.16
N SER A 74 -1.64 -8.23 1.19
CA SER A 74 -1.72 -6.96 1.93
C SER A 74 -0.37 -6.60 2.58
N TRP A 75 0.32 -7.59 3.16
CA TRP A 75 1.68 -7.41 3.68
C TRP A 75 2.69 -7.10 2.57
N VAL A 76 2.56 -7.73 1.40
CA VAL A 76 3.41 -7.42 0.23
C VAL A 76 3.21 -5.97 -0.21
N PHE A 77 1.98 -5.47 -0.29
CA PHE A 77 1.71 -4.06 -0.62
C PHE A 77 2.33 -3.10 0.39
N THR A 78 2.22 -3.44 1.67
CA THR A 78 2.87 -2.69 2.76
C THR A 78 4.40 -2.70 2.60
N GLY A 79 4.99 -3.85 2.30
CA GLY A 79 6.42 -3.99 2.07
C GLY A 79 6.91 -3.18 0.87
N ILE A 80 6.16 -3.20 -0.25
CA ILE A 80 6.44 -2.40 -1.45
C ILE A 80 6.42 -0.91 -1.11
N TYR A 81 5.41 -0.46 -0.35
CA TYR A 81 5.34 0.93 0.10
C TYR A 81 6.56 1.33 0.92
N ILE A 82 6.92 0.51 1.92
CA ILE A 82 8.06 0.76 2.81
C ILE A 82 9.35 0.82 2.01
N TRP A 83 9.58 -0.15 1.13
CA TRP A 83 10.79 -0.17 0.30
C TRP A 83 10.89 1.08 -0.58
N TRP A 84 9.79 1.48 -1.24
CA TRP A 84 9.75 2.69 -2.03
C TRP A 84 9.96 3.96 -1.19
N ALA A 85 9.35 4.03 -0.01
CA ALA A 85 9.48 5.18 0.89
C ALA A 85 10.94 5.32 1.35
N ASN A 86 11.56 4.24 1.80
CA ASN A 86 12.94 4.23 2.29
C ASN A 86 13.95 4.57 1.19
N THR A 87 13.72 4.13 -0.05
CA THR A 87 14.68 4.33 -1.16
C THR A 87 14.50 5.66 -1.87
N ARG A 88 13.26 6.08 -2.12
CA ARG A 88 12.96 7.24 -2.97
C ARG A 88 12.54 8.45 -2.16
N TYR A 89 11.58 8.26 -1.25
CA TYR A 89 11.00 9.37 -0.50
C TYR A 89 12.01 9.96 0.48
N ASP A 90 12.70 9.12 1.27
CA ASP A 90 13.68 9.58 2.26
C ASP A 90 14.87 10.31 1.61
N GLN A 91 15.32 9.85 0.44
CA GLN A 91 16.40 10.55 -0.28
C GLN A 91 15.97 11.94 -0.76
N MET A 92 14.72 12.08 -1.23
CA MET A 92 14.18 13.38 -1.61
C MET A 92 13.97 14.30 -0.41
N VAL A 93 13.48 13.77 0.72
CA VAL A 93 13.34 14.53 1.98
C VAL A 93 14.70 15.03 2.46
N LYS A 94 15.73 14.17 2.41
CA LYS A 94 17.09 14.54 2.81
C LYS A 94 17.63 15.70 1.99
N ASN A 95 17.51 15.63 0.66
CA ASN A 95 17.96 16.70 -0.24
C ASN A 95 17.24 18.03 0.04
N LEU A 96 15.93 17.98 0.29
CA LEU A 96 15.15 19.17 0.60
C LEU A 96 15.60 19.79 1.93
N ARG A 97 15.82 18.96 2.96
CA ARG A 97 16.24 19.39 4.29
C ARG A 97 17.62 20.05 4.28
N GLU A 98 18.59 19.46 3.57
CA GLU A 98 19.95 20.02 3.41
C GLU A 98 19.92 21.41 2.76
N ARG A 99 19.03 21.63 1.78
CA ARG A 99 18.87 22.94 1.11
C ARG A 99 18.19 24.00 1.96
N THR A 100 17.23 23.61 2.79
CA THR A 100 16.49 24.54 3.66
C THR A 100 17.21 24.86 4.97
N GLY A 101 18.42 24.31 5.19
CA GLY A 101 19.26 24.60 6.35
C GLY A 101 18.65 24.20 7.70
N GLY A 102 17.88 23.10 7.72
CA GLY A 102 17.20 22.55 8.90
C GLY A 102 17.94 21.44 9.61
#